data_AF-A0A496SIF9-F1
#
_entry.id   AF-A0A496SIF9-F1
#
_cell.length_a   1.000
_cell.length_b   1.000
_cell.length_c   1.000
_cell.angle_alpha   90.00
_cell.angle_beta   90.00
_cell.angle_gamma   90.00
#
_symmetry.space_group_name_H-M   'P 1'
#
loop_
_entity.id
_entity.type
_entity.pdbx_description
1 polymer ?
#
loop_
_entity_poly.entity_id
_entity_poly.type
_entity_poly.pdbx_seq_one_letter_code
_entity_poly.pdbx_strand_id
1 'polypeptide(L)'
;AKAVVNVGEDSDSYSKPLGHRLEIIPLENPGKLKGCGGHFLPVQVLFEGKPLRYGQVLATYVGFSTGEDFACATSTDGEGKAKIRLVHWGPWMIRVNHQVPPTEELKGKCDRLSYTATLTFEVK
;
A
#
# COMPACT_ATOMS: atom_id res chain seq x y z
N ALA A 1 0.03 -9.61 3.44
CA ALA A 1 0.27 -9.13 2.07
C ALA A 1 -1.01 -9.25 1.25
N LYS A 2 -1.21 -8.42 0.22
CA LYS A 2 -2.34 -8.46 -0.72
C LYS A 2 -1.81 -8.36 -2.16
N ALA A 3 -2.42 -9.09 -3.09
CA ALA A 3 -2.16 -8.96 -4.52
C ALA A 3 -3.47 -8.73 -5.27
N VAL A 4 -3.46 -7.84 -6.26
CA VAL A 4 -4.59 -7.61 -7.18
C VAL A 4 -4.20 -8.15 -8.54
N VAL A 5 -4.99 -9.11 -9.04
CA VAL A 5 -4.83 -9.72 -10.36
C VAL A 5 -6.11 -9.49 -11.14
N ASN A 6 -5.97 -8.88 -12.33
CA ASN A 6 -7.11 -8.62 -13.20
C ASN A 6 -7.39 -9.86 -14.05
N VAL A 7 -8.61 -10.39 -13.98
CA VAL A 7 -9.06 -11.59 -14.71
C VAL A 7 -10.39 -11.31 -15.36
N GLY A 8 -10.46 -11.39 -16.69
CA GLY A 8 -11.70 -11.16 -17.43
C GLY A 8 -12.20 -9.73 -17.31
N GLU A 9 -13.50 -9.58 -17.00
CA GLU A 9 -14.18 -8.30 -16.85
C GLU A 9 -13.87 -7.61 -15.50
N ASP A 10 -14.21 -6.32 -15.42
CA ASP A 10 -13.96 -5.51 -14.23
C ASP A 10 -14.74 -5.99 -13.00
N SER A 11 -14.07 -6.01 -11.85
CA SER A 11 -14.72 -6.24 -10.55
C SER A 11 -14.23 -5.23 -9.52
N ASP A 12 -15.07 -4.93 -8.54
CA ASP A 12 -14.72 -4.07 -7.40
C ASP A 12 -14.14 -4.85 -6.20
N SER A 13 -13.71 -6.10 -6.42
CA SER A 13 -13.14 -6.93 -5.35
C SER A 13 -11.85 -6.34 -4.78
N TYR A 14 -11.09 -5.59 -5.58
CA TYR A 14 -9.84 -4.94 -5.19
C TYR A 14 -10.01 -3.93 -4.04
N SER A 15 -11.18 -3.29 -3.93
CA SER A 15 -11.45 -2.24 -2.94
C SER A 15 -12.00 -2.78 -1.61
N LYS A 16 -12.27 -4.09 -1.51
CA LYS A 16 -12.82 -4.69 -0.29
C LYS A 16 -11.73 -4.85 0.78
N PRO A 17 -11.98 -4.40 2.03
CA PRO A 17 -11.15 -4.74 3.16
C PRO A 17 -11.16 -6.26 3.41
N LEU A 18 -10.01 -6.83 3.74
CA LEU A 18 -9.83 -8.24 4.08
C LEU A 18 -9.71 -8.48 5.59
N GLY A 19 -9.69 -7.41 6.39
CA GLY A 19 -9.60 -7.50 7.85
C GLY A 19 -8.18 -7.68 8.39
N HIS A 20 -7.17 -7.38 7.60
CA HIS A 20 -5.79 -7.33 8.10
C HIS A 20 -5.63 -6.19 9.10
N ARG A 21 -4.78 -6.39 10.13
CA ARG A 21 -4.50 -5.34 11.12
C ARG A 21 -3.89 -4.08 10.51
N LEU A 22 -3.04 -4.22 9.50
CA LEU A 22 -2.60 -3.12 8.65
C LEU A 22 -2.94 -3.49 7.21
N GLU A 23 -3.67 -2.63 6.52
CA GLU A 23 -4.20 -2.92 5.20
C GLU A 23 -4.05 -1.74 4.26
N ILE A 24 -3.68 -2.02 3.00
CA ILE A 24 -3.63 -1.07 1.90
C ILE A 24 -4.75 -1.47 0.93
N ILE A 25 -5.63 -0.53 0.61
CA ILE A 25 -6.81 -0.73 -0.22
C ILE A 25 -6.73 0.22 -1.42
N PRO A 26 -6.61 -0.28 -2.66
CA PRO A 26 -6.74 0.55 -3.83
C PRO A 26 -8.16 1.12 -3.94
N LEU A 27 -8.25 2.43 -4.22
CA LEU A 27 -9.53 3.13 -4.42
C LEU A 27 -9.95 3.19 -5.90
N GLU A 28 -9.06 2.77 -6.80
CA GLU A 28 -9.30 2.61 -8.22
C GLU A 28 -8.63 1.30 -8.68
N ASN A 29 -9.16 0.65 -9.73
CA ASN A 29 -8.56 -0.57 -10.25
C ASN A 29 -7.19 -0.25 -10.88
N PRO A 30 -6.07 -0.76 -10.33
CA PRO A 30 -4.74 -0.50 -10.88
C PRO A 30 -4.56 -1.02 -12.32
N GLY A 31 -5.32 -2.03 -12.74
CA GLY A 31 -5.23 -2.59 -14.10
C GLY A 31 -5.78 -1.67 -15.20
N LYS A 32 -6.52 -0.63 -14.83
CA LYS A 32 -7.04 0.39 -15.76
C LYS A 32 -6.10 1.58 -15.92
N LEU A 33 -5.11 1.70 -15.04
CA LEU A 33 -4.17 2.81 -15.05
C LEU A 33 -3.07 2.57 -16.07
N LYS A 34 -2.64 3.64 -16.74
CA LYS A 34 -1.53 3.60 -17.70
C LYS A 34 -0.24 4.06 -17.03
N GLY A 35 0.82 3.27 -17.14
CA GLY A 35 2.10 3.57 -16.48
C GLY A 35 2.87 4.78 -17.03
N CYS A 36 2.57 5.18 -18.27
CA CYS A 36 3.40 6.13 -19.03
C CYS A 36 3.02 7.62 -18.81
N GLY A 37 1.91 7.91 -18.12
CA GLY A 37 1.33 9.26 -18.02
C GLY A 37 1.54 9.98 -16.69
N GLY A 38 2.15 9.35 -15.68
CA GLY A 38 2.20 9.91 -14.33
C GLY A 38 0.85 9.85 -13.61
N HIS A 39 0.02 8.85 -13.93
CA HIS A 39 -1.25 8.62 -13.24
C HIS A 39 -1.01 8.36 -11.76
N PHE A 40 -2.00 8.72 -10.94
CA PHE A 40 -1.97 8.41 -9.52
C PHE A 40 -2.89 7.23 -9.24
N LEU A 41 -2.38 6.24 -8.51
CA LEU A 41 -3.23 5.25 -7.85
C LEU A 41 -3.61 5.80 -6.47
N PRO A 42 -4.87 6.19 -6.24
CA PRO A 42 -5.34 6.50 -4.90
C PRO A 42 -5.46 5.23 -4.08
N VAL A 43 -4.99 5.27 -2.83
CA VAL A 43 -5.10 4.16 -1.86
C VAL A 43 -5.62 4.66 -0.52
N GLN A 44 -6.41 3.83 0.16
CA GLN A 44 -6.75 3.97 1.57
C GLN A 44 -5.87 3.03 2.38
N VAL A 45 -5.28 3.53 3.46
CA VAL A 45 -4.56 2.70 4.43
C VAL A 45 -5.35 2.65 5.72
N LEU A 46 -5.53 1.43 6.24
CA LEU A 46 -6.24 1.16 7.47
C LEU A 46 -5.30 0.48 8.47
N PHE A 47 -5.37 0.90 9.74
CA PHE A 47 -4.83 0.17 10.87
C PHE A 47 -5.99 -0.18 11.81
N GLU A 48 -6.19 -1.47 12.08
CA GLU A 48 -7.28 -2.03 12.88
C GLU A 48 -8.66 -1.55 12.41
N GLY A 49 -8.84 -1.54 11.08
CA GLY A 49 -10.09 -1.09 10.43
C GLY A 49 -10.31 0.43 10.44
N LYS A 50 -9.40 1.21 11.03
CA LYS A 50 -9.50 2.68 11.09
C LYS A 50 -8.48 3.34 10.15
N PRO A 51 -8.77 4.52 9.60
CA PRO A 51 -7.81 5.27 8.80
C PRO A 51 -6.46 5.47 9.49
N LEU A 52 -5.37 5.02 8.85
CA LEU A 52 -4.02 5.30 9.33
C LEU A 52 -3.60 6.70 8.85
N ARG A 53 -3.63 7.68 9.75
CA ARG A 53 -3.27 9.07 9.44
C ARG A 53 -1.76 9.26 9.40
N TYR A 54 -1.27 10.04 8.42
CA TYR A 54 0.13 10.46 8.33
C TYR A 54 1.15 9.30 8.34
N GLY A 55 0.75 8.13 7.84
CA GLY A 55 1.59 6.95 7.71
C GLY A 55 2.41 6.99 6.42
N GLN A 56 3.68 6.60 6.50
CA GLN A 56 4.55 6.55 5.33
C GLN A 56 4.12 5.44 4.37
N VAL A 57 4.02 5.79 3.08
CA VAL A 57 3.70 4.86 2.01
C VAL A 57 4.83 4.90 0.99
N LEU A 58 5.43 3.75 0.73
CA LEU A 58 6.54 3.58 -0.19
C LEU A 58 6.09 2.72 -1.36
N ALA A 59 6.50 3.04 -2.58
CA ALA A 59 6.19 2.23 -3.76
C ALA A 59 7.40 2.06 -4.66
N THR A 60 7.49 0.88 -5.28
CA THR A 60 8.55 0.51 -6.22
C THR A 60 7.97 -0.38 -7.32
N TYR A 61 8.75 -0.60 -8.38
CA TYR A 61 8.38 -1.46 -9.50
C TYR A 61 9.56 -2.33 -9.92
N VAL A 62 9.26 -3.44 -10.61
CA VAL A 62 10.28 -4.36 -11.10
C VAL A 62 11.21 -3.64 -12.08
N GLY A 63 12.51 -3.63 -11.77
CA GLY A 63 13.54 -2.99 -12.58
C GLY A 63 13.92 -1.57 -12.14
N PHE A 64 13.30 -1.01 -11.10
CA PHE A 64 13.67 0.33 -10.60
C PHE A 64 15.06 0.38 -9.94
N SER A 65 15.31 -0.51 -8.97
CA SER A 65 16.60 -0.61 -8.27
C SER A 65 16.89 -2.07 -7.95
N THR A 66 18.16 -2.39 -7.76
CA THR A 66 18.64 -3.67 -7.22
C THR A 66 18.90 -3.60 -5.71
N GLY A 67 18.80 -2.40 -5.11
CA GLY A 67 18.89 -2.14 -3.68
C GLY A 67 17.53 -1.93 -3.01
N GLU A 68 17.52 -1.24 -1.87
CA GLU A 68 16.30 -0.97 -1.08
C GLU A 68 15.60 0.35 -1.47
N ASP A 69 15.86 0.87 -2.68
CA ASP A 69 15.31 2.14 -3.12
C ASP A 69 13.84 2.03 -3.55
N PHE A 70 13.09 3.10 -3.29
CA PHE A 70 11.69 3.22 -3.68
C PHE A 70 11.51 4.31 -4.73
N ALA A 71 10.76 3.99 -5.79
CA ALA A 71 10.44 4.90 -6.88
C ALA A 71 9.51 6.06 -6.43
N CYS A 72 8.74 5.84 -5.37
CA CYS A 72 7.86 6.84 -4.80
C CYS A 72 7.83 6.71 -3.27
N ALA A 73 7.96 7.85 -2.57
CA ALA A 73 7.70 7.97 -1.15
C ALA A 73 6.64 9.06 -0.94
N THR A 74 5.58 8.72 -0.21
CA THR A 74 4.50 9.64 0.14
C THR A 74 3.98 9.32 1.54
N SER A 75 2.93 10.01 1.98
CA SER A 75 2.27 9.73 3.26
C SER A 75 0.77 9.84 3.12
N THR A 76 0.05 9.14 3.99
CA THR A 76 -1.39 9.28 4.06
C THR A 76 -1.80 10.64 4.66
N ASP A 77 -2.94 11.16 4.25
CA ASP A 77 -3.55 12.35 4.83
C ASP A 77 -4.29 12.03 6.15
N GLY A 78 -5.03 13.03 6.67
CA GLY A 78 -5.85 12.88 7.88
C GLY A 78 -7.03 11.92 7.75
N GLU A 79 -7.39 11.51 6.53
CA GLU A 79 -8.39 10.47 6.24
C GLU A 79 -7.74 9.12 5.92
N GLY A 80 -6.42 9.00 6.05
CA GLY A 80 -5.69 7.77 5.76
C GLY A 80 -5.53 7.46 4.27
N LYS A 81 -5.71 8.45 3.39
CA LYS A 81 -5.58 8.29 1.93
C LYS A 81 -4.23 8.77 1.43
N ALA A 82 -3.65 8.08 0.46
CA ALA A 82 -2.43 8.48 -0.21
C ALA A 82 -2.58 8.38 -1.74
N LYS A 83 -1.76 9.12 -2.48
CA LYS A 83 -1.71 9.06 -3.95
C LYS A 83 -0.32 8.56 -4.37
N ILE A 84 -0.28 7.42 -5.05
CA ILE A 84 0.97 6.82 -5.54
C ILE A 84 1.16 7.19 -7.00
N ARG A 85 2.23 7.90 -7.31
CA ARG A 85 2.53 8.27 -8.70
C ARG A 85 3.11 7.07 -9.44
N LEU A 86 2.41 6.60 -10.46
CA LEU A 86 2.83 5.53 -11.34
C LEU A 86 3.58 6.12 -12.53
N VAL A 87 4.87 5.82 -12.62
CA VAL A 87 5.79 6.36 -13.65
C VAL A 87 6.34 5.29 -14.60
N HIS A 88 5.87 4.05 -14.46
CA HIS A 88 6.36 2.89 -15.19
C HIS A 88 5.22 1.85 -15.31
N TRP A 89 5.23 1.09 -16.40
CA TRP A 89 4.33 -0.05 -16.63
C TRP A 89 4.86 -1.32 -15.92
N GLY A 90 4.09 -2.40 -15.94
CA GLY A 90 4.49 -3.68 -15.37
C GLY A 90 4.20 -3.81 -13.86
N PRO A 91 4.87 -4.73 -13.16
CA PRO A 91 4.54 -5.06 -11.77
C PRO A 91 5.04 -4.01 -10.76
N TRP A 92 4.14 -3.62 -9.87
CA TRP A 92 4.38 -2.67 -8.77
C TRP A 92 4.19 -3.33 -7.41
N MET A 93 4.90 -2.79 -6.41
CA MET A 93 4.70 -3.07 -5.00
C MET A 93 4.58 -1.76 -4.21
N ILE A 94 3.53 -1.66 -3.41
CA ILE A 94 3.37 -0.64 -2.37
C ILE A 94 3.63 -1.29 -1.01
N ARG A 95 4.35 -0.59 -0.13
CA ARG A 95 4.66 -1.00 1.24
C ARG A 95 4.29 0.11 2.22
N VAL A 96 3.69 -0.28 3.34
CA VAL A 96 3.48 0.57 4.51
C VAL A 96 4.05 -0.14 5.73
N ASN A 97 4.80 0.58 6.55
CA ASN A 97 5.20 0.14 7.88
C ASN A 97 4.55 1.04 8.93
N HIS A 98 3.98 0.43 9.97
CA HIS A 98 3.42 1.15 11.11
C HIS A 98 3.91 0.52 12.40
N GLN A 99 4.45 1.35 13.30
CA GLN A 99 4.97 0.91 14.58
C GLN A 99 4.20 1.53 15.74
N VAL A 100 3.75 0.69 16.67
CA VAL A 100 3.01 1.10 17.86
C VAL A 100 3.74 0.67 19.13
N PRO A 101 3.48 1.29 20.29
CA PRO A 101 3.99 0.81 21.56
C PRO A 101 3.58 -0.65 21.86
N PRO A 102 4.33 -1.35 22.72
CA PRO A 102 3.95 -2.68 23.20
C PRO A 102 2.63 -2.62 23.97
N THR A 103 1.89 -3.72 23.93
CA THR A 103 0.78 -3.94 24.86
C THR A 103 1.32 -4.13 26.27
N GLU A 104 0.46 -4.00 27.30
CA GLU A 104 0.87 -4.20 28.69
C GLU A 104 1.48 -5.61 28.92
N GLU A 105 0.99 -6.64 28.22
CA GLU A 105 1.52 -8.01 28.28
C GLU A 105 2.93 -8.19 27.69
N LEU A 106 3.31 -7.29 26.78
CA LEU A 106 4.59 -7.27 26.07
C LEU A 106 5.54 -6.18 26.59
N LYS A 107 5.12 -5.43 27.61
CA LYS A 107 5.92 -4.41 28.25
C LYS A 107 7.19 -5.03 28.85
N GLY A 108 8.35 -4.45 28.53
CA GLY A 108 9.65 -4.98 28.93
C GLY A 108 10.14 -6.20 28.12
N LYS A 109 9.35 -6.71 27.17
CA LYS A 109 9.76 -7.80 26.25
C LYS A 109 10.15 -7.30 24.86
N CYS A 110 9.60 -6.16 24.44
CA CYS A 110 9.98 -5.47 23.20
C CYS A 110 9.76 -3.96 23.34
N ASP A 111 10.42 -3.18 22.47
CA ASP A 111 10.29 -1.72 22.47
C ASP A 111 9.09 -1.23 21.64
N ARG A 112 8.82 -1.89 20.50
CA ARG A 112 7.74 -1.54 19.57
C ARG A 112 7.18 -2.78 18.88
N LEU A 113 5.91 -2.73 18.53
CA LEU A 113 5.28 -3.68 17.62
C LEU A 113 5.29 -3.09 16.20
N SER A 114 5.88 -3.80 15.25
CA SER A 114 5.95 -3.36 13.85
C SER A 114 5.00 -4.17 12.97
N TYR A 115 4.12 -3.49 12.26
CA TYR A 115 3.20 -4.06 11.29
C TYR A 115 3.62 -3.61 9.89
N THR A 116 3.67 -4.56 8.95
CA THR A 116 3.96 -4.27 7.55
C THR A 116 2.83 -4.78 6.69
N ALA A 117 2.35 -3.91 5.80
CA ALA A 117 1.41 -4.26 4.75
C ALA A 117 2.07 -4.04 3.40
N THR A 118 1.80 -4.95 2.47
CA THR A 118 2.23 -4.86 1.08
C THR A 118 1.05 -5.10 0.16
N LEU A 119 1.01 -4.35 -0.93
CA LEU A 119 0.04 -4.48 -2.02
C LEU A 119 0.80 -4.57 -3.34
N THR A 120 0.60 -5.64 -4.10
CA THR A 120 1.18 -5.81 -5.44
C THR A 120 0.09 -5.83 -6.51
N PHE A 121 0.41 -5.26 -7.67
CA PHE A 121 -0.48 -5.19 -8.83
C PHE A 121 0.34 -4.97 -10.10
N GLU A 122 -0.30 -5.10 -11.25
CA GLU A 122 0.30 -4.80 -12.55
C GLU A 122 -0.36 -3.58 -13.17
N VAL A 123 0.46 -2.70 -13.74
CA VAL A 123 0.05 -1.52 -14.52
C VAL A 123 0.32 -1.81 -15.99
N LYS A 124 -0.61 -1.45 -16.89
CA LYS A 124 -0.45 -1.66 -18.33
C LYS A 124 0.01 -0.41 -19.08
#